data_AF-A0A1V4JDA1-F1
#
_entry.id   AF-A0A1V4JDA1-F1
#
_cell.length_a   1.000
_cell.length_b   1.000
_cell.length_c   1.000
_cell.angle_alpha   90.00
_cell.angle_beta   90.00
_cell.angle_gamma   90.00
#
_symmetry.space_group_name_H-M   'P 1'
#
loop_
_entity.id
_entity.type
_entity.pdbx_description
1 polymer ?
#
loop_
_entity_poly.entity_id
_entity_poly.type
_entity_poly.pdbx_seq_one_letter_code
_entity_poly.pdbx_strand_id
1 'polypeptide(L)'
;MAEKVNNFPPLPKFIPLKPCFYQDFDAEIPPQHRTMAKRLYYLWMLNSITLAVNLVGCLAWLIGGGGAVNFGLAILWLILFTPCSYVCWFRPIYKAFKTDSSFSFMAFFFTFMAQLVISIIQAVGIPGWGVCGWIAAISFFGTNVGSAVVMLIPTILFTVMAVFSFIALTMVHKFYRGSGGSFSKAQEEWTTGAWKNPHATAGGGFAGCGSRPGPSAHRGWSSGRCRPPDLRPASELDGSMEPFSPPEPEFPAKKSSSAPQERYHVLVGVTGSVAALKLPLLVTELLKIPRLEVKVVTTERAKHFYKAEEIPVTLYSDEDEWQLWNGRSDPVLHIELRRWADLMLVAPLDANTLAKLANGICDNLLTCVIRAWDLSKPLLFCPAMNTAMWEHPLTAQQVEQLKGFGYTEIPCVVKKLVCGDEGRGAMAEVVTIVESVKKILEERDLPAQN
;
A
#
# COMPACT_ATOMS: atom_id res chain seq x y z
N MET A 1 -21.31 -15.51 -30.69
CA MET A 1 -19.86 -15.73 -30.48
C MET A 1 -19.60 -17.22 -30.68
N ALA A 2 -18.61 -17.61 -31.48
CA ALA A 2 -18.24 -19.01 -31.63
C ALA A 2 -17.84 -19.58 -30.25
N GLU A 3 -18.36 -20.75 -29.91
CA GLU A 3 -18.07 -21.42 -28.65
C GLU A 3 -16.57 -21.79 -28.61
N LYS A 4 -15.84 -21.26 -27.62
CA LYS A 4 -14.40 -21.51 -27.46
C LYS A 4 -14.20 -22.97 -27.03
N VAL A 5 -13.65 -23.80 -27.91
CA VAL A 5 -13.41 -25.23 -27.67
C VAL A 5 -12.26 -25.40 -26.68
N ASN A 6 -12.52 -26.04 -25.53
CA ASN A 6 -11.49 -26.36 -24.54
C ASN A 6 -10.31 -27.10 -25.19
N ASN A 7 -9.09 -26.64 -24.92
CA ASN A 7 -7.85 -27.10 -25.54
C ASN A 7 -6.76 -27.49 -24.53
N PHE A 8 -7.04 -27.40 -23.23
CA PHE A 8 -6.09 -27.61 -22.15
C PHE A 8 -6.60 -28.58 -21.05
N PRO A 9 -5.75 -29.45 -20.47
CA PRO A 9 -4.35 -29.72 -20.82
C PRO A 9 -4.21 -30.45 -22.18
N PRO A 10 -3.11 -30.24 -22.93
CA PRO A 10 -2.84 -30.96 -24.17
C PRO A 10 -2.45 -32.40 -23.85
N LEU A 11 -3.46 -33.24 -23.67
CA LEU A 11 -3.24 -34.65 -23.39
C LEU A 11 -3.07 -35.41 -24.70
N PRO A 12 -2.08 -36.32 -24.78
CA PRO A 12 -1.99 -37.21 -25.92
C PRO A 12 -3.25 -38.09 -26.02
N LYS A 13 -3.66 -38.42 -27.25
CA LYS A 13 -4.97 -39.03 -27.58
C LYS A 13 -5.28 -40.36 -26.87
N PHE A 14 -4.29 -40.98 -26.21
CA PHE A 14 -4.44 -42.23 -25.46
C PHE A 14 -5.00 -42.05 -24.04
N ILE A 15 -5.08 -40.82 -23.52
CA ILE A 15 -5.64 -40.54 -22.19
C ILE A 15 -7.13 -40.20 -22.35
N PRO A 16 -8.08 -40.92 -21.69
CA PRO A 16 -9.52 -40.72 -21.84
C PRO A 16 -10.07 -39.45 -21.17
N LEU A 17 -9.22 -38.44 -20.94
CA LEU A 17 -9.59 -37.17 -20.32
C LEU A 17 -9.75 -36.11 -21.40
N LYS A 18 -10.96 -35.52 -21.48
CA LYS A 18 -11.22 -34.38 -22.38
C LYS A 18 -10.55 -33.11 -21.83
N PRO A 19 -10.05 -32.22 -22.70
CA PRO A 19 -9.57 -30.91 -22.28
C PRO A 19 -10.67 -30.17 -21.48
N CYS A 20 -10.32 -29.70 -20.28
CA CYS A 20 -11.27 -29.09 -19.36
C CYS A 20 -11.34 -27.57 -19.50
N PHE A 21 -10.33 -26.95 -20.11
CA PHE A 21 -10.20 -25.49 -20.15
C PHE A 21 -9.80 -25.01 -21.54
N TYR A 22 -10.28 -23.83 -21.93
CA TYR A 22 -9.73 -23.06 -23.04
C TYR A 22 -8.61 -22.17 -22.53
N GLN A 23 -7.46 -22.24 -23.19
CA GLN A 23 -6.28 -21.43 -22.90
C GLN A 23 -5.65 -20.98 -24.21
N ASP A 24 -5.57 -19.66 -24.40
CA ASP A 24 -4.89 -19.05 -25.54
C ASP A 24 -4.14 -17.81 -25.05
N PHE A 25 -2.81 -17.87 -25.02
CA PHE A 25 -1.99 -16.76 -24.56
C PHE A 25 -1.98 -15.59 -25.53
N ASP A 26 -2.19 -15.85 -26.82
CA ASP A 26 -2.10 -14.84 -27.86
C ASP A 26 -3.42 -14.09 -28.04
N ALA A 27 -4.55 -14.77 -27.80
CA ALA A 27 -5.90 -14.18 -27.83
C ALA A 27 -6.36 -13.61 -26.47
N GLU A 28 -5.95 -14.18 -25.32
CA GLU A 28 -6.50 -13.79 -24.02
C GLU A 28 -5.59 -12.92 -23.15
N ILE A 29 -4.28 -12.91 -23.39
CA ILE A 29 -3.32 -12.15 -22.58
C ILE A 29 -2.82 -10.92 -23.36
N PRO A 30 -2.90 -9.70 -22.78
CA PRO A 30 -2.35 -8.50 -23.39
C PRO A 30 -0.86 -8.68 -23.78
N PRO A 31 -0.40 -8.10 -24.91
CA PRO A 31 0.97 -8.30 -25.41
C PRO A 31 2.05 -7.97 -24.37
N GLN A 32 1.79 -6.99 -23.50
CA GLN A 32 2.70 -6.53 -22.45
C GLN A 32 2.96 -7.60 -21.37
N HIS A 33 2.00 -8.49 -21.09
CA HIS A 33 2.10 -9.49 -20.01
C HIS A 33 2.37 -10.91 -20.53
N ARG A 34 2.27 -11.11 -21.85
CA ARG A 34 2.32 -12.43 -22.49
C ARG A 34 3.60 -13.19 -22.21
N THR A 35 4.75 -12.53 -22.28
CA THR A 35 6.06 -13.16 -22.00
C THR A 35 6.15 -13.66 -20.56
N MET A 36 5.60 -12.91 -19.61
CA MET A 36 5.60 -13.29 -18.20
C MET A 36 4.66 -14.46 -17.94
N ALA A 37 3.44 -14.41 -18.49
CA ALA A 37 2.47 -15.50 -18.40
C ALA A 37 3.02 -16.81 -19.01
N LYS A 38 3.69 -16.74 -20.17
CA LYS A 38 4.35 -17.90 -20.80
C LYS A 38 5.47 -18.46 -19.92
N ARG A 39 6.32 -17.62 -19.30
CA ARG A 39 7.38 -18.07 -18.37
C ARG A 39 6.82 -18.82 -17.16
N LEU A 40 5.73 -18.33 -16.55
CA LEU A 40 5.09 -19.01 -15.42
C LEU A 40 4.42 -20.33 -15.83
N TYR A 41 3.90 -20.40 -17.05
CA TYR A 41 3.39 -21.65 -17.61
C TYR A 41 4.49 -22.71 -17.78
N TYR A 42 5.64 -22.32 -18.33
CA TYR A 42 6.81 -23.21 -18.41
C TYR A 42 7.29 -23.65 -17.04
N LEU A 43 7.22 -22.78 -16.04
CA LEU A 43 7.54 -23.13 -14.66
C LEU A 43 6.55 -24.15 -14.07
N TRP A 44 5.26 -24.01 -14.32
CA TRP A 44 4.25 -25.00 -13.92
C TRP A 44 4.48 -26.36 -14.60
N MET A 45 4.80 -26.36 -15.90
CA MET A 45 5.15 -27.60 -16.60
C MET A 45 6.41 -28.24 -16.02
N LEU A 46 7.44 -27.44 -15.73
CA LEU A 46 8.65 -27.92 -15.07
C LEU A 46 8.32 -28.60 -13.72
N ASN A 47 7.34 -28.08 -12.96
CA ASN A 47 6.90 -28.69 -11.70
C ASN A 47 6.29 -30.07 -11.92
N SER A 48 5.39 -30.17 -12.89
CA SER A 48 4.74 -31.42 -13.24
C SER A 48 5.75 -32.47 -13.73
N ILE A 49 6.70 -32.06 -14.57
CA ILE A 49 7.79 -32.91 -15.05
C ILE A 49 8.70 -33.34 -13.89
N THR A 50 9.05 -32.42 -12.99
CA THR A 50 9.90 -32.72 -11.83
C THR A 50 9.26 -33.77 -10.93
N LEU A 51 7.95 -33.68 -10.66
CA LEU A 51 7.21 -34.68 -9.89
C LEU A 51 7.17 -36.05 -10.61
N ALA A 52 7.04 -36.06 -11.93
CA ALA A 52 7.07 -37.30 -12.72
C ALA A 52 8.46 -37.95 -12.72
N VAL A 53 9.53 -37.15 -12.86
CA VAL A 53 10.91 -37.64 -12.77
C VAL A 53 11.23 -38.09 -11.34
N ASN A 54 10.68 -37.42 -10.33
CA ASN A 54 10.81 -37.85 -8.93
C ASN A 54 10.19 -39.23 -8.67
N LEU A 55 9.08 -39.56 -9.34
CA LEU A 55 8.51 -40.91 -9.27
C LEU A 55 9.50 -41.97 -9.80
N VAL A 56 10.20 -41.68 -10.90
CA VAL A 56 11.26 -42.56 -11.43
C VAL A 56 12.44 -42.65 -10.48
N GLY A 57 12.85 -41.54 -9.86
CA GLY A 57 13.90 -41.53 -8.84
C GLY A 57 13.53 -42.37 -7.60
N CYS A 58 12.29 -42.26 -7.13
CA CYS A 58 11.80 -43.04 -6.00
C CYS A 58 11.62 -44.53 -6.35
N LEU A 59 11.32 -44.85 -7.61
CA LEU A 59 11.33 -46.23 -8.10
C LEU A 59 12.77 -46.80 -8.11
N ALA A 60 13.74 -46.02 -8.55
CA ALA A 60 15.16 -46.41 -8.50
C ALA A 60 15.64 -46.61 -7.06
N TRP A 61 15.21 -45.76 -6.12
CA TRP A 61 15.43 -45.97 -4.68
C TRP A 61 14.85 -47.30 -4.20
N LEU A 62 13.61 -47.62 -4.57
CA LEU A 62 12.95 -48.88 -4.20
C LEU A 62 13.70 -50.11 -4.76
N ILE A 63 14.05 -50.09 -6.05
CA ILE A 63 14.80 -51.19 -6.70
C ILE A 63 16.21 -51.31 -6.12
N GLY A 64 16.82 -50.20 -5.72
CA GLY A 64 18.15 -50.14 -5.12
C GLY A 64 18.24 -50.61 -3.68
N GLY A 65 17.15 -51.12 -3.09
CA GLY A 65 17.10 -51.62 -1.71
C GLY A 65 16.56 -50.63 -0.68
N GLY A 66 16.02 -49.49 -1.11
CA GLY A 66 15.41 -48.50 -0.25
C GLY A 66 13.93 -48.79 0.08
N GLY A 67 13.42 -48.20 1.16
CA GLY A 67 12.03 -48.42 1.59
C GLY A 67 10.96 -47.91 0.62
N ALA A 68 9.82 -48.61 0.55
CA ALA A 68 8.71 -48.33 -0.37
C ALA A 68 7.91 -47.06 -0.09
N VAL A 69 8.06 -46.47 1.11
CA VAL A 69 7.34 -45.25 1.53
C VAL A 69 7.59 -44.10 0.56
N ASN A 70 8.83 -43.91 0.13
CA ASN A 70 9.18 -42.82 -0.77
C ASN A 70 8.49 -42.96 -2.14
N PHE A 71 8.40 -44.19 -2.66
CA PHE A 71 7.73 -44.47 -3.92
C PHE A 71 6.21 -44.26 -3.81
N GLY A 72 5.58 -44.76 -2.75
CA GLY A 72 4.14 -44.55 -2.51
C GLY A 72 3.77 -43.07 -2.39
N LEU A 73 4.54 -42.30 -1.64
CA LEU A 73 4.31 -40.85 -1.50
C LEU A 73 4.61 -40.09 -2.79
N ALA A 74 5.59 -40.51 -3.60
CA ALA A 74 5.86 -39.88 -4.90
C ALA A 74 4.68 -40.01 -5.88
N ILE A 75 3.95 -41.14 -5.85
CA ILE A 75 2.70 -41.32 -6.61
C ILE A 75 1.64 -40.34 -6.12
N LEU A 76 1.46 -40.25 -4.80
CA LEU A 76 0.51 -39.32 -4.19
C LEU A 76 0.83 -37.87 -4.57
N TRP A 77 2.10 -37.45 -4.51
CA TRP A 77 2.52 -36.10 -4.90
C TRP A 77 2.26 -35.82 -6.38
N LEU A 78 2.57 -36.76 -7.26
CA LEU A 78 2.31 -36.58 -8.69
C LEU A 78 0.81 -36.39 -8.97
N ILE A 79 -0.05 -37.21 -8.37
CA ILE A 79 -1.50 -37.18 -8.60
C ILE A 79 -2.16 -35.98 -7.92
N LEU A 80 -1.76 -35.63 -6.70
CA LEU A 80 -2.39 -34.57 -5.92
C LEU A 80 -1.82 -33.19 -6.25
N PHE A 81 -0.49 -33.03 -6.30
CA PHE A 81 0.13 -31.71 -6.44
C PHE A 81 0.12 -31.18 -7.87
N THR A 82 0.10 -32.03 -8.89
CA THR A 82 -0.03 -31.56 -10.28
C THR A 82 -1.33 -30.78 -10.53
N PRO A 83 -2.54 -31.33 -10.26
CA PRO A 83 -3.77 -30.58 -10.44
C PRO A 83 -3.94 -29.46 -9.39
N CYS A 84 -3.52 -29.69 -8.15
CA CYS A 84 -3.57 -28.66 -7.10
C CYS A 84 -2.75 -27.43 -7.48
N SER A 85 -1.50 -27.62 -7.93
CA SER A 85 -0.62 -26.52 -8.37
C SER A 85 -1.21 -25.73 -9.55
N TYR A 86 -1.88 -26.41 -10.49
CA TYR A 86 -2.57 -25.74 -11.59
C TYR A 86 -3.73 -24.85 -11.08
N VAL A 87 -4.58 -25.40 -10.21
CA VAL A 87 -5.78 -24.70 -9.72
C VAL A 87 -5.44 -23.61 -8.72
N CYS A 88 -4.50 -23.86 -7.81
CA CYS A 88 -4.23 -23.00 -6.67
C CYS A 88 -3.29 -21.84 -6.99
N TRP A 89 -2.36 -21.98 -7.95
CA TRP A 89 -1.47 -20.87 -8.27
C TRP A 89 -1.43 -20.51 -9.76
N PHE A 90 -1.36 -21.48 -10.69
CA PHE A 90 -1.24 -21.14 -12.12
C PHE A 90 -2.52 -20.47 -12.65
N ARG A 91 -3.69 -20.98 -12.29
CA ARG A 91 -4.98 -20.44 -12.73
C ARG A 91 -5.25 -19.04 -12.16
N PRO A 92 -4.99 -18.76 -10.86
CA PRO A 92 -5.05 -17.40 -10.34
C PRO A 92 -4.14 -16.43 -11.08
N ILE A 93 -2.88 -16.80 -11.36
CA ILE A 93 -1.96 -15.86 -12.05
C ILE A 93 -2.31 -15.68 -13.53
N TYR A 94 -2.81 -16.72 -14.20
CA TYR A 94 -3.34 -16.60 -15.56
C TYR A 94 -4.54 -15.65 -15.60
N LYS A 95 -5.47 -15.79 -14.64
CA LYS A 95 -6.60 -14.86 -14.49
C LYS A 95 -6.11 -13.44 -14.18
N ALA A 96 -5.13 -13.30 -13.30
CA ALA A 96 -4.55 -12.02 -12.94
C ALA A 96 -3.98 -11.28 -14.16
N PHE A 97 -3.21 -11.95 -15.02
CA PHE A 97 -2.71 -11.34 -16.25
C PHE A 97 -3.78 -11.09 -17.33
N LYS A 98 -4.86 -11.88 -17.34
CA LYS A 98 -5.97 -11.71 -18.28
C LYS A 98 -6.84 -10.50 -17.94
N THR A 99 -7.15 -10.32 -16.66
CA THR A 99 -8.14 -9.31 -16.21
C THR A 99 -7.53 -8.18 -15.39
N ASP A 100 -6.20 -8.14 -15.27
CA ASP A 100 -5.45 -7.21 -14.41
C ASP A 100 -5.99 -7.14 -12.96
N SER A 101 -6.47 -8.28 -12.43
CA SER A 101 -7.11 -8.33 -11.11
C SER A 101 -6.10 -8.47 -9.99
N SER A 102 -6.05 -7.45 -9.13
CA SER A 102 -5.25 -7.40 -7.90
C SER A 102 -5.61 -8.52 -6.92
N PHE A 103 -6.89 -8.90 -6.84
CA PHE A 103 -7.32 -10.04 -6.02
C PHE A 103 -6.69 -11.36 -6.51
N SER A 104 -6.69 -11.58 -7.82
CA SER A 104 -6.11 -12.78 -8.43
C SER A 104 -4.59 -12.84 -8.26
N PHE A 105 -3.91 -11.68 -8.30
CA PHE A 105 -2.49 -11.57 -7.92
C PHE A 105 -2.25 -11.93 -6.45
N MET A 106 -3.09 -11.49 -5.52
CA MET A 106 -2.93 -11.79 -4.10
C MET A 106 -3.10 -13.29 -3.80
N ALA A 107 -4.11 -13.92 -4.40
CA ALA A 107 -4.33 -15.36 -4.30
C ALA A 107 -3.12 -16.17 -4.83
N PHE A 108 -2.51 -15.71 -5.93
CA PHE A 108 -1.26 -16.27 -6.43
C PHE A 108 -0.12 -16.11 -5.43
N PHE A 109 0.13 -14.91 -4.89
CA PHE A 109 1.27 -14.71 -3.97
C PHE A 109 1.19 -15.59 -2.73
N PHE A 110 0.01 -15.70 -2.13
CA PHE A 110 -0.20 -16.53 -0.95
C PHE A 110 0.11 -18.01 -1.22
N THR A 111 -0.47 -18.57 -2.28
CA THR A 111 -0.32 -19.98 -2.63
C THR A 111 1.06 -20.30 -3.19
N PHE A 112 1.63 -19.42 -4.01
CA PHE A 112 2.92 -19.61 -4.64
C PHE A 112 4.08 -19.45 -3.64
N MET A 113 3.91 -18.64 -2.59
CA MET A 113 4.88 -18.59 -1.49
C MET A 113 4.93 -19.91 -0.71
N ALA A 114 3.78 -20.53 -0.43
CA ALA A 114 3.73 -21.86 0.16
C ALA A 114 4.36 -22.92 -0.76
N GLN A 115 4.08 -22.85 -2.07
CA GLN A 115 4.73 -23.70 -3.08
C GLN A 115 6.25 -23.55 -3.09
N LEU A 116 6.78 -22.33 -2.94
CA LEU A 116 8.22 -22.07 -2.87
C LEU A 116 8.84 -22.71 -1.62
N VAL A 117 8.18 -22.62 -0.46
CA VAL A 117 8.67 -23.30 0.75
C VAL A 117 8.68 -24.81 0.56
N ILE A 118 7.63 -25.37 -0.04
CA ILE A 118 7.56 -26.81 -0.35
C ILE A 118 8.69 -27.21 -1.31
N SER A 119 8.95 -26.46 -2.39
CA SER A 119 10.01 -26.81 -3.34
C SER A 119 11.41 -26.77 -2.73
N ILE A 120 11.67 -25.87 -1.77
CA ILE A 120 12.90 -25.85 -0.98
C ILE A 120 13.02 -27.11 -0.12
N ILE A 121 11.95 -27.50 0.59
CA ILE A 121 11.93 -28.73 1.40
C ILE A 121 12.14 -29.97 0.50
N GLN A 122 11.54 -29.99 -0.69
CA GLN A 122 11.71 -31.09 -1.65
C GLN A 122 13.14 -31.16 -2.19
N ALA A 123 13.79 -30.01 -2.43
CA ALA A 123 15.19 -29.95 -2.83
C ALA A 123 16.12 -30.48 -1.72
N VAL A 124 15.86 -30.14 -0.45
CA VAL A 124 16.60 -30.69 0.69
C VAL A 124 16.42 -32.21 0.79
N GLY A 125 15.18 -32.69 0.61
CA GLY A 125 14.88 -34.12 0.52
C GLY A 125 14.90 -34.84 1.86
N ILE A 126 14.01 -34.45 2.78
CA ILE A 126 13.85 -35.11 4.08
C ILE A 126 13.48 -36.59 3.85
N PRO A 127 14.18 -37.55 4.47
CA PRO A 127 13.86 -38.98 4.32
C PRO A 127 12.40 -39.28 4.71
N GLY A 128 11.70 -40.09 3.92
CA GLY A 128 10.31 -40.46 4.17
C GLY A 128 9.28 -39.45 3.67
N TRP A 129 9.68 -38.37 3.00
CA TRP A 129 8.77 -37.40 2.39
C TRP A 129 8.36 -37.73 0.95
N GLY A 130 8.82 -38.83 0.35
CA GLY A 130 8.46 -39.16 -1.03
C GLY A 130 9.17 -38.34 -2.09
N VAL A 131 10.37 -37.85 -1.77
CA VAL A 131 11.18 -37.04 -2.69
C VAL A 131 12.65 -37.47 -2.67
N CYS A 132 13.26 -37.43 -3.85
CA CYS A 132 14.69 -37.59 -4.05
C CYS A 132 15.35 -36.21 -4.04
N GLY A 133 15.59 -35.65 -2.84
CA GLY A 133 16.38 -34.43 -2.68
C GLY A 133 17.82 -34.73 -2.23
N TRP A 134 18.59 -33.69 -1.95
CA TRP A 134 20.05 -33.78 -1.73
C TRP A 134 20.44 -34.74 -0.61
N ILE A 135 19.76 -34.70 0.54
CA ILE A 135 20.07 -35.59 1.67
C ILE A 135 19.81 -37.05 1.29
N ALA A 136 18.66 -37.34 0.70
CA ALA A 136 18.29 -38.68 0.26
C ALA A 136 19.25 -39.21 -0.82
N ALA A 137 19.55 -38.42 -1.85
CA ALA A 137 20.42 -38.84 -2.95
C ALA A 137 21.86 -39.08 -2.50
N ILE A 138 22.45 -38.17 -1.71
CA ILE A 138 23.83 -38.30 -1.21
C ILE A 138 23.96 -39.52 -0.28
N SER A 139 23.01 -39.69 0.65
CA SER A 139 23.05 -40.83 1.59
C SER A 139 22.94 -42.19 0.89
N PHE A 140 22.24 -42.26 -0.25
CA PHE A 140 22.03 -43.52 -0.97
C PHE A 140 23.24 -44.00 -1.78
N PHE A 141 24.26 -43.15 -2.00
CA PHE A 141 25.51 -43.57 -2.66
C PHE A 141 26.22 -44.69 -1.90
N GLY A 142 26.08 -44.73 -0.57
CA GLY A 142 26.62 -45.81 0.25
C GLY A 142 25.85 -47.14 0.14
N THR A 143 24.68 -47.14 -0.50
CA THR A 143 23.81 -48.33 -0.65
C THR A 143 23.84 -48.85 -2.09
N ASN A 144 23.48 -48.01 -3.06
CA ASN A 144 23.47 -48.39 -4.48
C ASN A 144 23.82 -47.19 -5.36
N VAL A 145 25.02 -47.22 -5.94
CA VAL A 145 25.55 -46.14 -6.78
C VAL A 145 24.65 -45.89 -8.00
N GLY A 146 24.15 -46.94 -8.66
CA GLY A 146 23.30 -46.81 -9.85
C GLY A 146 21.99 -46.08 -9.55
N SER A 147 21.31 -46.47 -8.48
CA SER A 147 20.08 -45.79 -8.03
C SER A 147 20.36 -44.36 -7.58
N ALA A 148 21.45 -44.11 -6.87
CA ALA A 148 21.83 -42.77 -6.42
C ALA A 148 22.07 -41.80 -7.59
N VAL A 149 22.68 -42.26 -8.68
CA VAL A 149 22.86 -41.46 -9.91
C VAL A 149 21.50 -41.08 -10.53
N VAL A 150 20.55 -42.03 -10.59
CA VAL A 150 19.19 -41.75 -11.10
C VAL A 150 18.46 -40.73 -10.21
N MET A 151 18.66 -40.80 -8.89
CA MET A 151 18.06 -39.86 -7.93
C MET A 151 18.62 -38.44 -7.98
N LEU A 152 19.85 -38.24 -8.48
CA LEU A 152 20.40 -36.91 -8.66
C LEU A 152 19.62 -36.10 -9.70
N ILE A 153 18.99 -36.75 -10.68
CA ILE A 153 18.20 -36.09 -11.73
C ILE A 153 17.02 -35.31 -11.11
N PRO A 154 16.08 -35.92 -10.35
CA PRO A 154 15.03 -35.17 -9.68
C PRO A 154 15.57 -34.20 -8.61
N THR A 155 16.69 -34.53 -7.95
CA THR A 155 17.33 -33.63 -6.95
C THR A 155 17.71 -32.28 -7.58
N ILE A 156 18.38 -32.33 -8.74
CA ILE A 156 18.78 -31.13 -9.48
C ILE A 156 17.54 -30.39 -9.97
N LEU A 157 16.53 -31.10 -10.49
CA LEU A 157 15.29 -30.50 -10.95
C LEU A 157 14.52 -29.78 -9.82
N PHE A 158 14.45 -30.33 -8.61
CA PHE A 158 13.86 -29.64 -7.46
C PHE A 158 14.64 -28.38 -7.08
N THR A 159 15.97 -28.41 -7.18
CA THR A 159 16.82 -27.23 -6.92
C THR A 159 16.56 -26.14 -7.97
N VAL A 160 16.54 -26.51 -9.26
CA VAL A 160 16.21 -25.61 -10.37
C VAL A 160 14.80 -25.04 -10.19
N MET A 161 13.84 -25.87 -9.77
CA MET A 161 12.48 -25.43 -9.46
C MET A 161 12.45 -24.38 -8.36
N ALA A 162 13.15 -24.59 -7.24
CA ALA A 162 13.18 -23.64 -6.14
C ALA A 162 13.76 -22.29 -6.57
N VAL A 163 14.87 -22.31 -7.32
CA VAL A 163 15.53 -21.11 -7.85
C VAL A 163 14.62 -20.35 -8.83
N PHE A 164 14.05 -21.04 -9.81
CA PHE A 164 13.15 -20.39 -10.78
C PHE A 164 11.84 -19.93 -10.13
N SER A 165 11.34 -20.63 -9.11
CA SER A 165 10.18 -20.18 -8.32
C SER A 165 10.48 -18.90 -7.57
N PHE A 166 11.66 -18.76 -6.98
CA PHE A 166 12.08 -17.51 -6.33
C PHE A 166 12.22 -16.34 -7.33
N ILE A 167 12.84 -16.59 -8.49
CA ILE A 167 12.97 -15.59 -9.56
C ILE A 167 11.59 -15.19 -10.10
N ALA A 168 10.69 -16.16 -10.31
CA ALA A 168 9.33 -15.90 -10.75
C ALA A 168 8.54 -15.07 -9.72
N LEU A 169 8.61 -15.42 -8.44
CA LEU A 169 7.96 -14.68 -7.37
C LEU A 169 8.43 -13.22 -7.34
N THR A 170 9.74 -12.98 -7.39
CA THR A 170 10.30 -11.62 -7.39
C THR A 170 9.95 -10.84 -8.66
N MET A 171 9.92 -11.50 -9.83
CA MET A 171 9.53 -10.89 -11.11
C MET A 171 8.06 -10.46 -11.10
N VAL A 172 7.14 -11.34 -10.67
CA VAL A 172 5.71 -11.04 -10.59
C VAL A 172 5.43 -9.98 -9.53
N HIS A 173 6.13 -10.03 -8.39
CA HIS A 173 5.99 -9.02 -7.35
C HIS A 173 6.46 -7.63 -7.79
N LYS A 174 7.62 -7.54 -8.48
CA LYS A 174 8.10 -6.28 -9.07
C LYS A 174 7.10 -5.73 -10.10
N PHE A 175 6.54 -6.59 -10.93
CA PHE A 175 5.50 -6.20 -11.88
C PHE A 175 4.24 -5.71 -11.16
N TYR A 176 3.72 -6.47 -10.21
CA TYR A 176 2.53 -6.12 -9.44
C TYR A 176 2.67 -4.77 -8.74
N ARG A 177 3.82 -4.51 -8.08
CA ARG A 177 4.10 -3.22 -7.46
C ARG A 177 4.34 -2.10 -8.47
N GLY A 178 5.02 -2.37 -9.57
CA GLY A 178 5.27 -1.40 -10.64
C GLY A 178 3.99 -0.95 -11.35
N SER A 179 2.98 -1.81 -11.42
CA SER A 179 1.65 -1.50 -11.97
C SER A 179 0.69 -0.84 -10.96
N GLY A 180 1.18 -0.42 -9.79
CA GLY A 180 0.34 0.18 -8.73
C GLY A 180 -0.58 -0.81 -7.99
N GLY A 181 -0.28 -2.11 -8.09
CA GLY A 181 -0.99 -3.16 -7.35
C GLY A 181 -0.73 -3.05 -5.84
N SER A 182 -1.79 -3.10 -5.04
CA SER A 182 -1.71 -3.11 -3.58
C SER A 182 -2.76 -4.02 -2.95
N PHE A 183 -2.51 -4.47 -1.72
CA PHE A 183 -3.48 -5.24 -0.95
C PHE A 183 -4.81 -4.48 -0.78
N SER A 184 -4.75 -3.16 -0.60
CA SER A 184 -5.93 -2.29 -0.55
C SER A 184 -6.75 -2.38 -1.85
N LYS A 185 -6.10 -2.36 -3.02
CA LYS A 185 -6.76 -2.52 -4.33
C LYS A 185 -7.37 -3.93 -4.50
N ALA A 186 -6.69 -4.96 -4.00
CA ALA A 186 -7.21 -6.33 -3.99
C ALA A 186 -8.44 -6.48 -3.08
N GLN A 187 -8.46 -5.79 -1.93
CA GLN A 187 -9.59 -5.77 -1.01
C GLN A 187 -10.79 -5.03 -1.62
N GLU A 188 -10.55 -3.91 -2.29
CA GLU A 188 -11.57 -3.16 -3.02
C GLU A 188 -12.17 -3.99 -4.17
N GLU A 189 -11.36 -4.67 -4.98
CA GLU A 189 -11.84 -5.57 -6.05
C GLU A 189 -12.67 -6.75 -5.50
N TRP A 190 -12.37 -7.22 -4.29
CA TRP A 190 -13.12 -8.27 -3.62
C TRP A 190 -14.48 -7.77 -3.11
N THR A 191 -14.50 -6.64 -2.40
CA THR A 191 -15.73 -6.06 -1.83
C THR A 191 -16.70 -5.58 -2.89
N THR A 192 -16.18 -5.05 -4.01
CA THR A 192 -17.00 -4.56 -5.13
C THR A 192 -17.46 -5.68 -6.06
N GLY A 193 -16.93 -6.90 -5.92
CA GLY A 193 -17.21 -8.00 -6.85
C GLY A 193 -16.62 -7.80 -8.26
N ALA A 194 -15.81 -6.75 -8.48
CA ALA A 194 -15.20 -6.41 -9.76
C ALA A 194 -14.33 -7.56 -10.32
N TRP A 195 -13.81 -8.42 -9.45
CA TRP A 195 -13.06 -9.63 -9.82
C TRP A 195 -13.88 -10.68 -10.61
N LYS A 196 -15.22 -10.58 -10.62
CA LYS A 196 -16.12 -11.47 -11.38
C LYS A 196 -16.48 -10.94 -12.78
N ASN A 197 -16.48 -9.62 -13.01
CA ASN A 197 -16.89 -9.03 -14.29
C ASN A 197 -16.06 -7.78 -14.66
N PRO A 198 -14.95 -7.93 -15.41
CA PRO A 198 -14.05 -6.83 -15.76
C PRO A 198 -14.63 -5.82 -16.76
N HIS A 199 -15.70 -6.17 -17.49
CA HIS A 199 -16.29 -5.32 -18.53
C HIS A 199 -17.24 -4.24 -18.01
N ALA A 200 -17.63 -4.26 -16.72
CA ALA A 200 -18.47 -3.22 -16.13
C ALA A 200 -17.70 -1.93 -15.77
N THR A 201 -16.36 -1.95 -15.89
CA THR A 201 -15.48 -0.82 -15.53
C THR A 201 -14.67 -0.28 -16.71
N ALA A 202 -15.08 -0.57 -17.95
CA ALA A 202 -14.54 0.05 -19.15
C ALA A 202 -15.14 1.46 -19.37
N GLY A 203 -14.94 2.34 -18.39
CA GLY A 203 -15.30 3.76 -18.43
C GLY A 203 -14.17 4.71 -18.02
N GLY A 204 -12.98 4.18 -17.69
CA GLY A 204 -11.78 4.96 -17.44
C GLY A 204 -10.73 4.67 -18.51
N GLY A 205 -10.73 5.45 -19.58
CA GLY A 205 -9.76 5.31 -20.68
C GLY A 205 -8.32 5.47 -20.21
N PHE A 206 -7.52 4.44 -20.41
CA PHE A 206 -6.06 4.50 -20.36
C PHE A 206 -5.56 5.35 -21.54
N ALA A 207 -5.07 6.55 -21.26
CA ALA A 207 -4.27 7.30 -22.23
C ALA A 207 -2.90 6.61 -22.39
N GLY A 208 -2.54 6.33 -23.64
CA GLY A 208 -1.40 5.51 -24.03
C GLY A 208 -0.04 6.10 -23.66
N CYS A 209 0.84 5.23 -23.15
CA CYS A 209 2.27 5.45 -23.17
C CYS A 209 2.78 5.21 -24.60
N GLY A 210 3.06 6.28 -25.34
CA GLY A 210 3.55 6.17 -26.70
C GLY A 210 3.79 7.50 -27.39
N SER A 211 4.81 8.26 -26.98
CA SER A 211 5.58 9.14 -27.89
C SER A 211 6.79 9.74 -27.17
N ARG A 212 7.99 9.41 -27.67
CA ARG A 212 9.23 10.17 -27.42
C ARG A 212 9.09 11.56 -28.05
N PRO A 213 9.68 12.60 -27.46
CA PRO A 213 10.21 13.70 -28.24
C PRO A 213 11.74 13.64 -28.27
N GLY A 214 12.30 13.69 -29.48
CA GLY A 214 13.71 14.00 -29.73
C GLY A 214 14.04 15.48 -29.47
N PRO A 215 15.30 15.89 -29.66
CA PRO A 215 15.90 17.02 -28.95
C PRO A 215 15.69 18.36 -29.65
N SER A 216 15.45 19.41 -28.88
CA SER A 216 15.51 20.81 -29.32
C SER A 216 16.18 21.71 -28.28
N ALA A 217 17.47 21.92 -28.50
CA ALA A 217 18.21 23.18 -28.50
C ALA A 217 17.75 24.38 -27.62
N HIS A 218 18.70 24.77 -26.75
CA HIS A 218 19.15 26.13 -26.41
C HIS A 218 18.27 27.10 -25.57
N ARG A 219 18.67 27.24 -24.30
CA ARG A 219 19.06 28.48 -23.59
C ARG A 219 19.52 28.03 -22.18
N GLY A 220 20.82 27.98 -21.84
CA GLY A 220 21.71 29.12 -21.66
C GLY A 220 21.87 29.39 -20.15
N TRP A 221 22.65 28.59 -19.43
CA TRP A 221 23.03 28.87 -18.04
C TRP A 221 24.54 28.68 -17.88
N SER A 222 25.21 29.79 -17.58
CA SER A 222 26.64 29.86 -17.29
C SER A 222 26.93 29.42 -15.86
N SER A 223 28.02 28.66 -15.72
CA SER A 223 28.56 28.09 -14.50
C SER A 223 29.18 29.14 -13.57
N GLY A 224 28.66 29.26 -12.34
CA GLY A 224 29.35 29.89 -11.21
C GLY A 224 29.82 28.83 -10.22
N ARG A 225 31.13 28.52 -10.23
CA ARG A 225 31.79 27.63 -9.26
C ARG A 225 31.96 28.35 -7.93
N CYS A 226 31.46 27.79 -6.84
CA CYS A 226 31.81 28.18 -5.48
C CYS A 226 33.16 27.56 -5.07
N ARG A 227 34.08 28.40 -4.57
CA ARG A 227 35.32 28.01 -3.88
C ARG A 227 35.08 27.95 -2.36
N PRO A 228 35.83 27.13 -1.61
CA PRO A 228 35.69 27.00 -0.16
C PRO A 228 36.36 28.17 0.59
N PRO A 229 36.01 28.43 1.86
CA PRO A 229 36.67 29.46 2.66
C PRO A 229 37.97 28.96 3.29
N ASP A 230 39.03 29.75 3.09
CA ASP A 230 40.33 29.62 3.75
C ASP A 230 40.27 30.11 5.21
N LEU A 231 40.97 29.36 6.06
CA LEU A 231 41.29 29.63 7.45
C LEU A 231 42.19 30.88 7.59
N ARG A 232 41.99 31.67 8.65
CA ARG A 232 42.98 32.62 9.17
C ARG A 232 43.29 32.34 10.65
N PRO A 233 44.56 32.42 11.08
CA PRO A 233 44.97 32.16 12.46
C PRO A 233 45.01 33.44 13.33
N ALA A 234 45.19 33.23 14.63
CA ALA A 234 45.14 34.21 15.72
C ALA A 234 46.51 34.81 16.11
N SER A 235 46.49 36.09 16.52
CA SER A 235 47.40 36.89 17.40
C SER A 235 47.41 38.34 16.86
N GLU A 236 47.26 39.44 17.60
CA GLU A 236 48.02 39.92 18.77
C GLU A 236 47.21 40.99 19.56
N LEU A 237 47.64 41.20 20.81
CA LEU A 237 47.16 42.18 21.80
C LEU A 237 47.75 43.58 21.52
N ASP A 238 46.97 44.64 21.73
CA ASP A 238 47.46 45.88 22.36
C ASP A 238 46.31 46.64 23.04
N GLY A 239 46.60 47.22 24.21
CA GLY A 239 45.65 47.85 25.11
C GLY A 239 45.70 49.37 25.11
N SER A 240 44.62 49.99 25.58
CA SER A 240 44.65 51.22 26.38
C SER A 240 43.25 51.55 26.90
N MET A 241 43.21 52.13 28.09
CA MET A 241 42.08 52.35 28.97
C MET A 241 41.68 53.84 28.98
N GLU A 242 40.48 54.14 29.48
CA GLU A 242 39.90 55.45 29.87
C GLU A 242 39.01 56.18 28.82
N PRO A 243 38.06 57.06 29.24
CA PRO A 243 37.02 56.85 30.26
C PRO A 243 35.61 57.30 29.80
N PHE A 244 34.61 56.95 30.60
CA PHE A 244 33.17 57.19 30.41
C PHE A 244 32.79 58.68 30.56
N SER A 245 31.95 59.22 29.67
CA SER A 245 31.22 60.48 29.87
C SER A 245 29.87 60.43 29.11
N PRO A 246 28.75 60.89 29.71
CA PRO A 246 27.40 60.70 29.17
C PRO A 246 26.93 61.91 28.34
N PRO A 247 25.91 61.72 27.48
CA PRO A 247 24.96 62.81 27.26
C PRO A 247 23.48 62.40 27.33
N GLU A 248 22.78 63.15 28.17
CA GLU A 248 21.43 63.75 28.12
C GLU A 248 20.18 63.09 27.48
N PRO A 249 18.98 63.46 27.99
CA PRO A 249 17.74 62.72 27.78
C PRO A 249 16.85 63.33 26.69
N GLU A 250 16.29 62.48 25.81
CA GLU A 250 15.18 62.86 24.92
C GLU A 250 13.96 61.94 25.07
N PHE A 251 12.81 62.64 25.12
CA PHE A 251 11.39 62.33 25.29
C PHE A 251 10.82 60.94 24.87
N PRO A 252 9.73 60.48 25.54
CA PRO A 252 9.24 59.12 25.37
C PRO A 252 8.48 58.92 24.05
N ALA A 253 9.02 58.07 23.18
CA ALA A 253 8.31 57.55 22.03
C ALA A 253 7.14 56.66 22.49
N LYS A 254 5.95 56.91 21.92
CA LYS A 254 4.72 56.13 22.08
C LYS A 254 5.03 54.62 21.98
N LYS A 255 4.81 53.88 23.06
CA LYS A 255 4.65 52.42 23.00
C LYS A 255 3.42 52.12 22.16
N SER A 256 3.60 51.82 20.87
CA SER A 256 2.62 51.05 20.13
C SER A 256 2.61 49.64 20.72
N SER A 257 1.69 49.39 21.64
CA SER A 257 1.37 48.05 22.13
C SER A 257 0.67 47.27 21.01
N SER A 258 1.43 46.74 20.06
CA SER A 258 0.97 45.58 19.29
C SER A 258 1.70 44.37 19.85
N ALA A 259 1.14 43.80 20.92
CA ALA A 259 1.46 42.42 21.26
C ALA A 259 1.28 41.57 19.99
N PRO A 260 2.11 40.54 19.73
CA PRO A 260 1.85 39.61 18.65
C PRO A 260 0.44 39.05 18.89
N GLN A 261 -0.51 39.33 18.00
CA GLN A 261 -1.82 38.69 18.08
C GLN A 261 -1.59 37.19 17.92
N GLU A 262 -1.90 36.41 18.96
CA GLU A 262 -1.73 34.96 18.94
C GLU A 262 -2.47 34.39 17.73
N ARG A 263 -1.77 33.61 16.90
CA ARG A 263 -2.38 32.92 15.76
C ARG A 263 -2.93 31.59 16.25
N TYR A 264 -4.11 31.23 15.76
CA TYR A 264 -4.71 29.93 16.01
C TYR A 264 -4.32 28.97 14.90
N HIS A 265 -3.80 27.80 15.27
CA HIS A 265 -3.36 26.81 14.31
C HIS A 265 -4.38 25.68 14.19
N VAL A 266 -4.93 25.48 12.99
CA VAL A 266 -5.87 24.39 12.69
C VAL A 266 -5.20 23.38 11.78
N LEU A 267 -5.21 22.12 12.22
CA LEU A 267 -4.79 20.99 11.41
C LEU A 267 -6.01 20.28 10.83
N VAL A 268 -6.11 20.28 9.50
CA VAL A 268 -7.22 19.64 8.79
C VAL A 268 -6.80 18.26 8.32
N GLY A 269 -7.41 17.21 8.88
CA GLY A 269 -7.26 15.83 8.46
C GLY A 269 -8.26 15.46 7.36
N VAL A 270 -7.80 14.81 6.30
CA VAL A 270 -8.62 14.45 5.12
C VAL A 270 -8.49 12.97 4.82
N THR A 271 -9.63 12.28 4.76
CA THR A 271 -9.70 10.82 4.56
C THR A 271 -10.38 10.44 3.23
N GLY A 272 -10.38 9.14 2.89
CA GLY A 272 -10.80 8.60 1.61
C GLY A 272 -12.31 8.55 1.39
N SER A 273 -12.96 9.71 1.38
CA SER A 273 -14.38 9.87 1.04
C SER A 273 -14.54 10.78 -0.18
N VAL A 274 -15.59 10.55 -0.98
CA VAL A 274 -15.95 11.41 -2.13
C VAL A 274 -16.07 12.88 -1.70
N ALA A 275 -16.49 13.14 -0.46
CA ALA A 275 -16.58 14.49 0.09
C ALA A 275 -15.25 15.25 0.15
N ALA A 276 -14.10 14.59 0.00
CA ALA A 276 -12.78 15.21 -0.06
C ALA A 276 -12.61 16.14 -1.27
N LEU A 277 -13.45 16.02 -2.31
CA LEU A 277 -13.54 17.01 -3.40
C LEU A 277 -13.87 18.43 -2.91
N LYS A 278 -14.48 18.57 -1.71
CA LYS A 278 -14.80 19.85 -1.09
C LYS A 278 -13.63 20.45 -0.30
N LEU A 279 -12.49 19.76 -0.20
CA LEU A 279 -11.34 20.24 0.56
C LEU A 279 -10.81 21.61 0.09
N PRO A 280 -10.62 21.90 -1.21
CA PRO A 280 -10.16 23.22 -1.65
C PRO A 280 -11.09 24.35 -1.17
N LEU A 281 -12.40 24.13 -1.25
CA LEU A 281 -13.41 25.06 -0.77
C LEU A 281 -13.34 25.22 0.75
N LEU A 282 -13.25 24.12 1.49
CA LEU A 282 -13.16 24.14 2.96
C LEU A 282 -11.94 24.93 3.44
N VAL A 283 -10.75 24.65 2.89
CA VAL A 283 -9.52 25.38 3.22
C VAL A 283 -9.65 26.86 2.88
N THR A 284 -10.20 27.19 1.71
CA THR A 284 -10.41 28.58 1.29
C THR A 284 -11.33 29.34 2.24
N GLU A 285 -12.43 28.72 2.70
CA GLU A 285 -13.33 29.35 3.68
C GLU A 285 -12.71 29.48 5.08
N LEU A 286 -11.90 28.49 5.51
CA LEU A 286 -11.18 28.58 6.78
C LEU A 286 -10.15 29.71 6.77
N LEU A 287 -9.42 29.90 5.68
CA LEU A 287 -8.43 30.98 5.53
C LEU A 287 -9.04 32.39 5.56
N LYS A 288 -10.37 32.53 5.39
CA LYS A 288 -11.07 33.81 5.57
C LYS A 288 -11.23 34.20 7.05
N ILE A 289 -11.02 33.27 7.98
CA ILE A 289 -11.08 33.54 9.42
C ILE A 289 -9.81 34.30 9.82
N PRO A 290 -9.91 35.50 10.42
CA PRO A 290 -8.73 36.25 10.83
C PRO A 290 -7.93 35.48 11.88
N ARG A 291 -6.60 35.61 11.85
CA ARG A 291 -5.65 34.95 12.78
C ARG A 291 -5.62 33.42 12.70
N LEU A 292 -6.30 32.80 11.74
CA LEU A 292 -6.28 31.35 11.55
C LEU A 292 -5.18 30.94 10.57
N GLU A 293 -4.33 30.00 10.99
CA GLU A 293 -3.35 29.35 10.14
C GLU A 293 -3.74 27.88 9.93
N VAL A 294 -3.72 27.41 8.70
CA VAL A 294 -4.22 26.09 8.32
C VAL A 294 -3.10 25.25 7.70
N LYS A 295 -2.94 24.03 8.21
CA LYS A 295 -2.16 22.96 7.57
C LYS A 295 -3.07 21.77 7.31
N VAL A 296 -2.76 20.98 6.28
CA VAL A 296 -3.58 19.83 5.92
C VAL A 296 -2.74 18.56 6.02
N VAL A 297 -3.32 17.52 6.62
CA VAL A 297 -2.80 16.14 6.59
C VAL A 297 -3.77 15.30 5.79
N THR A 298 -3.27 14.62 4.77
CA THR A 298 -4.08 13.79 3.89
C THR A 298 -3.67 12.34 3.93
N THR A 299 -4.64 11.44 3.90
CA THR A 299 -4.39 10.00 3.71
C THR A 299 -4.16 9.68 2.24
N GLU A 300 -3.43 8.60 1.96
CA GLU A 300 -3.22 8.15 0.57
C GLU A 300 -4.52 7.96 -0.23
N ARG A 301 -5.62 7.59 0.43
CA ARG A 301 -6.91 7.40 -0.23
C ARG A 301 -7.61 8.72 -0.55
N ALA A 302 -7.39 9.76 0.26
CA ALA A 302 -7.97 11.07 0.01
C ALA A 302 -7.37 11.76 -1.23
N LYS A 303 -6.08 11.51 -1.54
CA LYS A 303 -5.38 12.03 -2.72
C LYS A 303 -6.04 11.67 -4.06
N HIS A 304 -6.94 10.68 -4.10
CA HIS A 304 -7.68 10.32 -5.31
C HIS A 304 -8.81 11.30 -5.67
N PHE A 305 -9.26 12.15 -4.75
CA PHE A 305 -10.47 12.97 -4.93
C PHE A 305 -10.22 14.45 -5.25
N TYR A 306 -8.98 14.92 -5.12
CA TYR A 306 -8.59 16.29 -5.41
C TYR A 306 -7.11 16.31 -5.83
N LYS A 307 -6.67 17.41 -6.44
CA LYS A 307 -5.25 17.59 -6.81
C LYS A 307 -4.52 18.41 -5.77
N ALA A 308 -3.29 18.04 -5.44
CA ALA A 308 -2.50 18.73 -4.41
C ALA A 308 -2.29 20.23 -4.73
N GLU A 309 -2.21 20.57 -6.02
CA GLU A 309 -2.02 21.94 -6.49
C GLU A 309 -3.25 22.85 -6.27
N GLU A 310 -4.42 22.27 -6.02
CA GLU A 310 -5.67 23.01 -5.74
C GLU A 310 -5.76 23.47 -4.29
N ILE A 311 -4.84 23.04 -3.42
CA ILE A 311 -4.85 23.33 -1.99
C ILE A 311 -3.87 24.48 -1.69
N PRO A 312 -4.35 25.66 -1.25
CA PRO A 312 -3.52 26.86 -1.09
C PRO A 312 -2.68 26.88 0.20
N VAL A 313 -2.47 25.73 0.85
CA VAL A 313 -1.75 25.60 2.12
C VAL A 313 -0.83 24.39 2.10
N THR A 314 0.07 24.28 3.08
CA THR A 314 0.97 23.13 3.20
C THR A 314 0.17 21.84 3.41
N LEU A 315 0.37 20.90 2.49
CA LEU A 315 -0.21 19.57 2.49
C LEU A 315 0.86 18.56 2.92
N TYR A 316 0.56 17.78 3.95
CA TYR A 316 1.39 16.67 4.43
C TYR A 316 0.71 15.34 4.16
N SER A 317 1.51 14.33 3.85
CA SER A 317 1.13 12.97 3.51
C SER A 317 2.04 11.95 4.21
N ASP A 318 1.71 10.67 4.08
CA ASP A 318 2.46 9.60 4.74
C ASP A 318 3.93 9.56 4.26
N GLU A 319 4.21 9.96 3.01
CA GLU A 319 5.58 10.04 2.51
C GLU A 319 6.43 11.11 3.21
N ASP A 320 5.82 12.22 3.63
CA ASP A 320 6.54 13.34 4.28
C ASP A 320 7.07 12.93 5.66
N GLU A 321 6.37 12.02 6.34
CA GLU A 321 6.78 11.48 7.64
C GLU A 321 8.13 10.76 7.57
N TRP A 322 8.35 9.99 6.50
CA TRP A 322 9.57 9.21 6.32
C TRP A 322 10.67 9.97 5.60
N GLN A 323 10.34 10.97 4.77
CA GLN A 323 11.36 11.81 4.12
C GLN A 323 12.10 12.73 5.10
N LEU A 324 11.39 13.19 6.14
CA LEU A 324 11.96 14.05 7.17
C LEU A 324 12.77 13.29 8.24
N TRP A 325 12.67 11.96 8.28
CA TRP A 325 13.34 11.12 9.28
C TRP A 325 14.55 10.38 8.69
N ASN A 326 15.75 10.95 8.85
CA ASN A 326 17.02 10.35 8.37
C ASN A 326 17.92 9.84 9.51
N GLY A 327 17.59 10.17 10.77
CA GLY A 327 18.29 9.70 11.97
C GLY A 327 17.43 9.77 13.23
N ARG A 328 17.89 9.13 14.31
CA ARG A 328 17.17 9.09 15.61
C ARG A 328 16.98 10.47 16.25
N SER A 329 17.77 11.46 15.85
CA SER A 329 17.72 12.85 16.35
C SER A 329 16.74 13.73 15.57
N ASP A 330 16.24 13.28 14.43
CA ASP A 330 15.40 14.09 13.56
C ASP A 330 13.99 14.20 14.14
N PRO A 331 13.33 15.35 13.95
CA PRO A 331 11.97 15.55 14.46
C PRO A 331 10.98 14.58 13.82
N VAL A 332 10.08 14.06 14.65
CA VAL A 332 9.02 13.15 14.21
C VAL A 332 7.79 13.97 13.79
N LEU A 333 7.49 13.99 12.48
CA LEU A 333 6.51 14.88 11.88
C LEU A 333 5.13 14.87 12.58
N HIS A 334 4.58 13.69 12.90
CA HIS A 334 3.26 13.61 13.56
C HIS A 334 3.25 14.26 14.95
N ILE A 335 4.38 14.21 15.67
CA ILE A 335 4.53 14.88 16.98
C ILE A 335 4.64 16.39 16.80
N GLU A 336 5.34 16.85 15.77
CA GLU A 336 5.44 18.28 15.45
C GLU A 336 4.09 18.87 15.08
N LEU A 337 3.34 18.20 14.20
CA LEU A 337 1.99 18.62 13.80
C LEU A 337 1.04 18.68 15.01
N ARG A 338 1.10 17.69 15.90
CA ARG A 338 0.33 17.67 17.15
C ARG A 338 0.72 18.83 18.10
N ARG A 339 1.99 19.21 18.14
CA ARG A 339 2.47 20.34 18.96
C ARG A 339 2.01 21.67 18.36
N TRP A 340 2.15 21.81 17.04
CA TRP A 340 1.81 23.02 16.29
C TRP A 340 0.31 23.33 16.32
N ALA A 341 -0.56 22.32 16.19
CA ALA A 341 -1.99 22.52 16.05
C ALA A 341 -2.69 22.79 17.41
N ASP A 342 -3.55 23.80 17.46
CA ASP A 342 -4.41 24.11 18.62
C ASP A 342 -5.76 23.42 18.55
N LEU A 343 -6.19 23.08 17.33
CA LEU A 343 -7.44 22.39 17.00
C LEU A 343 -7.20 21.41 15.85
N MET A 344 -7.81 20.23 15.94
CA MET A 344 -7.84 19.23 14.87
C MET A 344 -9.23 19.18 14.24
N LEU A 345 -9.32 19.22 12.92
CA LEU A 345 -10.56 19.06 12.16
C LEU A 345 -10.41 17.91 11.17
N VAL A 346 -11.14 16.82 11.33
CA VAL A 346 -11.14 15.71 10.36
C VAL A 346 -12.36 15.80 9.46
N ALA A 347 -12.19 16.31 8.25
CA ALA A 347 -13.29 16.59 7.32
C ALA A 347 -12.88 16.38 5.85
N PRO A 348 -13.36 15.31 5.19
CA PRO A 348 -14.21 14.24 5.72
C PRO A 348 -13.48 13.22 6.60
N LEU A 349 -14.25 12.52 7.46
CA LEU A 349 -13.89 11.27 8.12
C LEU A 349 -14.64 10.09 7.46
N ASP A 350 -13.91 9.22 6.76
CA ASP A 350 -14.42 8.00 6.17
C ASP A 350 -14.63 6.90 7.23
N ALA A 351 -15.42 5.88 6.89
CA ALA A 351 -15.73 4.79 7.81
C ALA A 351 -14.49 3.97 8.23
N ASN A 352 -13.49 3.87 7.35
CA ASN A 352 -12.28 3.11 7.61
C ASN A 352 -11.41 3.80 8.67
N THR A 353 -11.18 5.09 8.54
CA THR A 353 -10.44 5.90 9.50
C THR A 353 -11.23 6.02 10.79
N LEU A 354 -12.57 6.17 10.74
CA LEU A 354 -13.43 6.10 11.93
C LEU A 354 -13.19 4.80 12.71
N ALA A 355 -13.19 3.65 12.03
CA ALA A 355 -12.92 2.36 12.65
C ALA A 355 -11.50 2.27 13.21
N LYS A 356 -10.49 2.79 12.50
CA LYS A 356 -9.10 2.84 12.98
C LYS A 356 -8.97 3.67 14.26
N LEU A 357 -9.56 4.86 14.28
CA LEU A 357 -9.52 5.76 15.44
C LEU A 357 -10.21 5.14 16.66
N ALA A 358 -11.38 4.53 16.45
CA ALA A 358 -12.10 3.84 17.52
C ALA A 358 -11.29 2.66 18.12
N ASN A 359 -10.52 1.96 17.31
CA ASN A 359 -9.70 0.81 17.74
C ASN A 359 -8.25 1.18 18.08
N GLY A 360 -7.87 2.46 18.02
CA GLY A 360 -6.51 2.91 18.33
C GLY A 360 -5.44 2.51 17.32
N ILE A 361 -5.81 2.21 16.08
CA ILE A 361 -4.87 1.91 14.99
C ILE A 361 -4.22 3.22 14.51
N CYS A 362 -2.89 3.25 14.48
CA CYS A 362 -2.07 4.39 14.05
C CYS A 362 -1.04 3.93 13.00
N ASP A 363 -1.48 3.73 11.76
CA ASP A 363 -0.68 3.15 10.67
C ASP A 363 -0.39 4.14 9.51
N ASN A 364 -0.78 5.40 9.69
CA ASN A 364 -0.53 6.50 8.74
C ASN A 364 -0.37 7.84 9.48
N LEU A 365 0.12 8.88 8.80
CA LEU A 365 0.45 10.17 9.41
C LEU A 365 -0.74 10.75 10.19
N LEU A 366 -1.94 10.74 9.58
CA LEU A 366 -3.15 11.27 10.19
C LEU A 366 -3.54 10.53 11.47
N THR A 367 -3.56 9.20 11.43
CA THR A 367 -3.94 8.38 12.59
C THR A 367 -2.88 8.42 13.69
N CYS A 368 -1.59 8.56 13.34
CA CYS A 368 -0.52 8.81 14.30
C CYS A 368 -0.67 10.15 15.02
N VAL A 369 -0.98 11.24 14.30
CA VAL A 369 -1.26 12.55 14.90
C VAL A 369 -2.43 12.47 15.88
N ILE A 370 -3.54 11.83 15.48
CA ILE A 370 -4.74 11.72 16.31
C ILE A 370 -4.48 10.82 17.53
N ARG A 371 -3.73 9.73 17.37
CA ARG A 371 -3.39 8.82 18.48
C ARG A 371 -2.52 9.49 19.55
N ALA A 372 -1.67 10.44 19.14
CA ALA A 372 -0.83 11.26 20.00
C ALA A 372 -1.51 12.58 20.45
N TRP A 373 -2.78 12.79 20.09
CA TRP A 373 -3.49 14.05 20.29
C TRP A 373 -3.62 14.42 21.77
N ASP A 374 -3.56 15.72 22.04
CA ASP A 374 -3.85 16.26 23.37
C ASP A 374 -5.35 16.31 23.60
N LEU A 375 -5.88 15.57 24.57
CA LEU A 375 -7.32 15.60 24.85
C LEU A 375 -7.79 16.94 25.45
N SER A 376 -6.86 17.81 25.88
CA SER A 376 -7.20 19.21 26.25
C SER A 376 -7.45 20.11 25.04
N LYS A 377 -7.05 19.68 23.83
CA LYS A 377 -7.25 20.40 22.57
C LYS A 377 -8.48 19.84 21.81
N PRO A 378 -9.35 20.71 21.27
CA PRO A 378 -10.54 20.27 20.55
C PRO A 378 -10.17 19.47 19.31
N LEU A 379 -10.88 18.37 19.11
CA LEU A 379 -10.86 17.58 17.88
C LEU A 379 -12.29 17.46 17.37
N LEU A 380 -12.54 17.99 16.18
CA LEU A 380 -13.81 17.87 15.47
C LEU A 380 -13.68 16.83 14.37
N PHE A 381 -14.75 16.10 14.12
CA PHE A 381 -14.79 15.16 13.00
C PHE A 381 -16.13 15.24 12.26
N CYS A 382 -16.06 15.13 10.93
CA CYS A 382 -17.20 15.20 10.03
C CYS A 382 -17.33 13.87 9.28
N PRO A 383 -18.13 12.90 9.77
CA PRO A 383 -18.28 11.64 9.07
C PRO A 383 -18.86 11.84 7.66
N ALA A 384 -18.38 11.05 6.70
CA ALA A 384 -18.83 11.14 5.32
C ALA A 384 -18.74 9.78 4.61
N MET A 385 -19.87 9.09 4.47
CA MET A 385 -19.94 7.73 3.93
C MET A 385 -21.31 7.45 3.30
N ASN A 386 -21.40 6.36 2.55
CA ASN A 386 -22.69 5.90 2.02
C ASN A 386 -23.68 5.59 3.15
N THR A 387 -24.98 5.77 2.91
CA THR A 387 -26.04 5.55 3.91
C THR A 387 -26.05 4.15 4.50
N ALA A 388 -25.81 3.10 3.70
CA ALA A 388 -25.73 1.74 4.22
C ALA A 388 -24.54 1.55 5.17
N MET A 389 -23.45 2.30 4.98
CA MET A 389 -22.32 2.31 5.92
C MET A 389 -22.67 3.10 7.18
N TRP A 390 -23.38 4.23 7.04
CA TRP A 390 -23.82 5.05 8.16
C TRP A 390 -24.80 4.31 9.08
N GLU A 391 -25.76 3.59 8.50
CA GLU A 391 -26.75 2.79 9.22
C GLU A 391 -26.19 1.49 9.80
N HIS A 392 -24.97 1.11 9.43
CA HIS A 392 -24.32 -0.07 9.98
C HIS A 392 -24.10 0.10 11.50
N PRO A 393 -24.45 -0.89 12.34
CA PRO A 393 -24.40 -0.74 13.81
C PRO A 393 -23.00 -0.41 14.36
N LEU A 394 -21.94 -0.87 13.68
CA LEU A 394 -20.56 -0.52 14.04
C LEU A 394 -20.29 0.98 13.94
N THR A 395 -20.89 1.68 12.97
CA THR A 395 -20.67 3.12 12.79
C THR A 395 -21.20 3.90 13.99
N ALA A 396 -22.41 3.58 14.44
CA ALA A 396 -22.99 4.19 15.63
C ALA A 396 -22.13 3.93 16.89
N GLN A 397 -21.64 2.70 17.07
CA GLN A 397 -20.75 2.35 18.18
C GLN A 397 -19.44 3.14 18.14
N GLN A 398 -18.82 3.25 16.96
CA GLN A 398 -17.54 3.95 16.78
C GLN A 398 -17.68 5.46 16.96
N VAL A 399 -18.77 6.06 16.45
CA VAL A 399 -19.05 7.49 16.65
C VAL A 399 -19.23 7.80 18.13
N GLU A 400 -20.02 7.00 18.86
CA GLU A 400 -20.19 7.18 20.30
C GLU A 400 -18.88 6.96 21.08
N GLN A 401 -18.02 6.02 20.62
CA GLN A 401 -16.71 5.82 21.22
C GLN A 401 -15.79 7.04 21.04
N LEU A 402 -15.73 7.63 19.85
CA LEU A 402 -14.97 8.85 19.59
C LEU A 402 -15.49 10.03 20.43
N LYS A 403 -16.81 10.18 20.55
CA LYS A 403 -17.42 11.17 21.44
C LYS A 403 -17.07 10.91 22.90
N GLY A 404 -17.00 9.64 23.32
CA GLY A 404 -16.51 9.22 24.63
C GLY A 404 -15.05 9.60 24.91
N PHE A 405 -14.22 9.78 23.88
CA PHE A 405 -12.86 10.33 24.03
C PHE A 405 -12.81 11.85 24.19
N GLY A 406 -13.95 12.54 24.07
CA GLY A 406 -14.04 14.01 24.10
C GLY A 406 -13.97 14.66 22.72
N TYR A 407 -14.08 13.89 21.63
CA TYR A 407 -14.13 14.44 20.28
C TYR A 407 -15.52 14.94 19.92
N THR A 408 -15.60 16.03 19.17
CA THR A 408 -16.85 16.68 18.80
C THR A 408 -17.30 16.25 17.40
N GLU A 409 -18.45 15.59 17.32
CA GLU A 409 -19.07 15.22 16.05
C GLU A 409 -19.71 16.44 15.38
N ILE A 410 -19.42 16.67 14.10
CA ILE A 410 -20.24 17.47 13.20
C ILE A 410 -21.10 16.49 12.39
N PRO A 411 -22.43 16.40 12.65
CA PRO A 411 -23.25 15.31 12.15
C PRO A 411 -23.42 15.35 10.63
N CYS A 412 -23.54 14.16 10.03
CA CYS A 412 -23.87 14.04 8.60
C CYS A 412 -25.24 14.64 8.26
N VAL A 413 -25.35 15.15 7.03
CA VAL A 413 -26.62 15.58 6.45
C VAL A 413 -27.26 14.49 5.59
N VAL A 414 -28.58 14.62 5.39
CA VAL A 414 -29.32 13.80 4.43
C VAL A 414 -29.15 14.42 3.05
N LYS A 415 -28.79 13.62 2.05
CA LYS A 415 -28.76 14.04 0.65
C LYS A 415 -29.40 13.00 -0.25
N LYS A 416 -29.94 13.48 -1.37
CA LYS A 416 -30.40 12.62 -2.45
C LYS A 416 -29.19 11.99 -3.13
N LEU A 417 -29.07 10.66 -3.02
CA LEU A 417 -28.01 9.89 -3.62
C LEU A 417 -28.20 9.82 -5.14
N VAL A 418 -27.13 9.57 -5.88
CA VAL A 418 -27.15 9.43 -7.36
C VAL A 418 -28.09 8.31 -7.81
N CYS A 419 -28.42 7.35 -6.94
CA CYS A 419 -29.39 6.27 -7.19
C CYS A 419 -30.87 6.66 -7.02
N GLY A 420 -31.18 7.88 -6.57
CA GLY A 420 -32.55 8.37 -6.36
C GLY A 420 -33.06 8.26 -4.91
N ASP A 421 -32.39 7.47 -4.05
CA ASP A 421 -32.74 7.31 -2.63
C ASP A 421 -32.24 8.50 -1.80
N GLU A 422 -33.06 8.97 -0.85
CA GLU A 422 -32.64 9.92 0.18
C GLU A 422 -32.01 9.18 1.35
N GLY A 423 -30.78 9.53 1.71
CA GLY A 423 -30.05 8.82 2.74
C GLY A 423 -29.17 9.73 3.59
N ARG A 424 -29.07 9.41 4.87
CA ARG A 424 -28.17 10.08 5.83
C ARG A 424 -26.74 9.55 5.63
N GLY A 425 -25.73 10.40 5.80
CA GLY A 425 -24.32 9.99 5.71
C GLY A 425 -23.43 10.91 4.88
N ALA A 426 -24.01 11.90 4.20
CA ALA A 426 -23.23 12.92 3.50
C ALA A 426 -22.53 13.86 4.49
N MET A 427 -21.29 14.26 4.17
CA MET A 427 -20.56 15.25 4.96
C MET A 427 -21.38 16.52 5.14
N ALA A 428 -21.31 17.13 6.33
CA ALA A 428 -21.86 18.46 6.59
C ALA A 428 -21.42 19.48 5.53
N GLU A 429 -22.25 20.49 5.31
CA GLU A 429 -21.88 21.57 4.39
C GLU A 429 -20.68 22.36 4.93
N VAL A 430 -19.84 22.85 4.01
CA VAL A 430 -18.59 23.56 4.37
C VAL A 430 -18.87 24.73 5.30
N VAL A 431 -19.97 25.47 5.05
CA VAL A 431 -20.40 26.59 5.90
C VAL A 431 -20.61 26.14 7.34
N THR A 432 -21.34 25.05 7.57
CA THR A 432 -21.60 24.49 8.90
C THR A 432 -20.31 24.04 9.60
N ILE A 433 -19.37 23.46 8.85
CA ILE A 433 -18.06 23.06 9.38
C ILE A 433 -17.26 24.28 9.84
N VAL A 434 -17.20 25.32 9.00
CA VAL A 434 -16.48 26.57 9.28
C VAL A 434 -17.10 27.32 10.47
N GLU A 435 -18.44 27.35 10.57
CA GLU A 435 -19.16 27.91 11.73
C GLU A 435 -18.84 27.15 13.03
N SER A 436 -18.75 25.83 12.97
CA SER A 436 -18.40 25.00 14.13
C SER A 436 -16.97 25.29 14.61
N VAL A 437 -16.03 25.49 13.68
CA VAL A 437 -14.65 25.89 14.01
C VAL A 437 -14.64 27.29 14.64
N LYS A 438 -15.35 28.27 14.06
CA LYS A 438 -15.45 29.64 14.62
C LYS A 438 -15.97 29.63 16.04
N LYS A 439 -17.04 28.88 16.32
CA LYS A 439 -17.62 28.76 17.65
C LYS A 439 -16.60 28.30 18.69
N ILE A 440 -15.79 27.29 18.37
CA ILE A 440 -14.76 26.79 19.30
C ILE A 440 -13.61 27.78 19.49
N LEU A 441 -13.25 28.53 18.45
CA LEU A 441 -12.26 29.60 18.56
C LEU A 441 -12.77 30.72 19.47
N GLU A 442 -14.02 31.14 19.32
CA GLU A 442 -14.68 32.15 20.15
C GLU A 442 -14.77 31.71 21.63
N GLU A 443 -15.13 30.45 21.89
CA GLU A 443 -15.15 29.89 23.25
C GLU A 443 -13.77 29.90 23.92
N ARG A 444 -12.69 29.86 23.14
CA ARG A 444 -11.30 29.91 23.64
C ARG A 444 -10.72 31.32 23.74
N ASP A 445 -11.21 32.27 22.95
CA ASP A 445 -10.87 33.70 23.07
C ASP A 445 -11.54 34.35 24.29
N LEU A 446 -12.57 33.73 24.88
CA LEU A 446 -13.13 34.17 26.16
C LEU A 446 -12.11 33.90 27.29
N PRO A 447 -11.66 34.93 28.03
CA PRO A 447 -10.76 34.71 29.17
C PRO A 447 -11.45 33.75 30.14
N ALA A 448 -10.78 32.65 30.46
CA ALA A 448 -11.23 31.70 31.47
C ALA A 448 -11.49 32.47 32.77
N GLN A 449 -12.77 32.74 33.07
CA GLN A 449 -13.16 33.25 34.38
C GLN A 449 -12.98 32.11 35.36
N ASN A 450 -11.84 32.08 36.06
CA ASN A 450 -11.66 31.36 37.31
C ASN A 450 -10.73 32.16 38.22
#